data_AF-A0A7C6CVW8-F1
#
_entry.id   AF-A0A7C6CVW8-F1
#
_cell.length_a   1.000
_cell.length_b   1.000
_cell.length_c   1.000
_cell.angle_alpha   90.00
_cell.angle_beta   90.00
_cell.angle_gamma   90.00
#
_symmetry.space_group_name_H-M   'P 1'
#
loop_
_entity.id
_entity.type
_entity.pdbx_description
1 polymer ?
#
loop_
_entity_poly.entity_id
_entity_poly.type
_entity_poly.pdbx_seq_one_letter_code
_entity_poly.pdbx_strand_id
1 'polypeptide(L)'
;MNKKIILSEEEILNICKKIGSQLTERLKNEERMPLFLGVMKGALNFMVDLIKRVERPILTDFIHISSYNGTQSTGKIMLKREFEIDIKNRTVVIVEDIIDTGISMKYLIDHLNKNYEPKQVIVCTLFDKIHDRVVDVKIDYVGKVLKENYFLVGYGLDYNEIERNTPYVYVAEKEDIDKWNEEIRK
;
A
#
# COMPACT_ATOMS: atom_id res chain seq x y z
N MET A 1 -3.94 -26.67 -10.81
CA MET A 1 -2.98 -25.80 -11.51
C MET A 1 -2.08 -25.19 -10.46
N ASN A 2 -0.77 -25.08 -10.71
CA ASN A 2 0.16 -24.48 -9.75
C ASN A 2 0.16 -22.97 -9.97
N LYS A 3 -0.45 -22.23 -9.03
CA LYS A 3 -0.45 -20.76 -9.03
C LYS A 3 0.98 -20.22 -9.05
N LYS A 4 1.25 -19.19 -9.86
CA LYS A 4 2.53 -18.48 -9.83
C LYS A 4 2.60 -17.59 -8.60
N ILE A 5 3.23 -18.09 -7.54
CA ILE A 5 3.48 -17.34 -6.31
C ILE A 5 4.56 -16.27 -6.56
N ILE A 6 4.26 -15.03 -6.18
CA ILE A 6 5.17 -13.87 -6.30
C ILE A 6 5.89 -13.58 -4.98
N LEU A 7 5.17 -13.73 -3.86
CA LEU A 7 5.70 -13.72 -2.50
C LEU A 7 4.90 -14.69 -1.64
N SER A 8 5.57 -15.63 -0.99
CA SER A 8 5.02 -16.42 0.10
C SER A 8 4.80 -15.56 1.37
N GLU A 9 3.97 -16.04 2.30
CA GLU A 9 3.74 -15.36 3.58
C GLU A 9 5.06 -15.13 4.34
N GLU A 10 5.95 -16.13 4.36
CA GLU A 10 7.25 -16.02 5.01
C GLU A 10 8.12 -14.91 4.40
N GLU A 11 8.18 -14.82 3.06
CA GLU A 11 8.91 -13.75 2.38
C GLU A 11 8.34 -12.36 2.72
N ILE A 12 7.02 -12.23 2.79
CA ILE A 12 6.37 -10.97 3.17
C ILE A 12 6.71 -10.60 4.60
N LEU A 13 6.64 -11.54 5.55
CA LEU A 13 7.00 -11.28 6.94
C LEU A 13 8.48 -10.90 7.10
N ASN A 14 9.37 -11.47 6.28
CA ASN A 14 10.78 -11.10 6.23
C ASN A 14 10.98 -9.68 5.66
N ILE A 15 10.21 -9.30 4.63
CA ILE A 15 10.18 -7.92 4.11
C ILE A 15 9.73 -6.96 5.22
N CYS A 16 8.62 -7.26 5.91
CA CYS A 16 8.11 -6.45 7.03
C CYS A 16 9.15 -6.29 8.14
N LYS A 17 9.86 -7.36 8.50
CA LYS A 17 10.95 -7.31 9.49
C LYS A 17 12.09 -6.41 9.06
N LYS A 18 12.54 -6.53 7.81
CA LYS A 18 13.60 -5.70 7.25
C LYS A 18 13.22 -4.23 7.23
N ILE A 19 12.07 -3.89 6.66
CA ILE A 19 11.60 -2.50 6.54
C ILE A 19 11.29 -1.92 7.92
N GLY A 20 10.66 -2.68 8.81
CA GLY A 20 10.36 -2.27 10.18
C GLY A 20 11.61 -1.88 10.97
N SER A 21 12.70 -2.65 10.85
CA SER A 21 14.00 -2.31 11.43
C SER A 21 14.58 -1.02 10.83
N GLN A 22 14.51 -0.85 9.51
CA GLN A 22 14.99 0.37 8.85
C GLN A 22 14.19 1.62 9.24
N LEU A 23 12.87 1.49 9.39
CA LEU A 23 12.00 2.58 9.85
C LEU A 23 12.26 2.90 11.32
N THR A 24 12.48 1.89 12.16
CA THR A 24 12.86 2.09 13.57
C THR A 24 14.09 2.98 13.66
N GLU A 25 15.14 2.63 12.93
CA GLU A 25 16.40 3.39 12.91
C GLU A 25 16.22 4.80 12.31
N ARG A 26 15.55 4.92 11.15
CA ARG A 26 15.32 6.23 10.50
C ARG A 26 14.55 7.18 11.39
N LEU A 27 13.60 6.66 12.15
CA LEU A 27 12.69 7.47 12.94
C LEU A 27 13.23 7.71 14.35
N LYS A 28 14.24 7.00 14.85
CA LYS A 28 14.63 6.97 16.28
C LYS A 28 14.74 8.34 17.00
N ASN A 29 15.11 9.40 16.28
CA ASN A 29 15.29 10.76 16.81
C ASN A 29 14.09 11.69 16.58
N GLU A 30 12.95 11.19 16.09
CA GLU A 30 11.73 11.99 15.94
C GLU A 30 11.12 12.31 17.31
N GLU A 31 11.06 13.60 17.63
CA GLU A 31 10.48 14.13 18.87
C GLU A 31 9.00 13.80 19.03
N ARG A 32 8.21 13.91 17.94
CA ARG A 32 6.80 13.51 17.91
C ARG A 32 6.69 12.07 17.41
N MET A 33 5.74 11.32 17.98
CA MET A 33 5.41 9.97 17.49
C MET A 33 5.04 10.03 16.00
N PRO A 34 5.72 9.28 15.11
CA PRO A 34 5.36 9.26 13.70
C PRO A 34 3.99 8.59 13.51
N LEU A 35 3.23 9.08 12.53
CA LEU A 35 1.99 8.44 12.11
C LEU A 35 2.27 7.44 11.00
N PHE A 36 1.84 6.20 11.16
CA PHE A 36 1.74 5.24 10.08
C PHE A 36 0.32 5.29 9.51
N LEU A 37 0.21 5.76 8.27
CA LEU A 37 -1.05 6.00 7.57
C LEU A 37 -1.26 4.91 6.52
N GLY A 38 -2.12 3.94 6.80
CA GLY A 38 -2.45 2.87 5.87
C GLY A 38 -3.45 3.32 4.80
N VAL A 39 -3.16 3.03 3.53
CA VAL A 39 -4.10 3.30 2.42
C VAL A 39 -5.08 2.14 2.27
N MET A 40 -6.36 2.43 2.48
CA MET A 40 -7.41 1.41 2.49
C MET A 40 -7.93 1.11 1.10
N LYS A 41 -8.32 -0.15 0.84
CA LYS A 41 -8.31 -1.29 1.79
C LYS A 41 -7.06 -2.15 1.71
N GLY A 42 -6.39 -2.13 0.57
CA GLY A 42 -5.40 -3.12 0.19
C GLY A 42 -4.19 -3.19 1.11
N ALA A 43 -3.73 -2.04 1.64
CA ALA A 43 -2.58 -1.99 2.53
C ALA A 43 -2.81 -2.58 3.92
N LEU A 44 -4.05 -2.97 4.30
CA LEU A 44 -4.38 -3.38 5.66
C LEU A 44 -3.47 -4.49 6.20
N ASN A 45 -3.28 -5.57 5.44
CA ASN A 45 -2.48 -6.72 5.89
C ASN A 45 -1.00 -6.33 6.03
N PHE A 46 -0.46 -5.65 5.02
CA PHE A 46 0.93 -5.18 5.03
C PHE A 46 1.18 -4.19 6.18
N MET A 47 0.26 -3.25 6.40
CA MET A 47 0.30 -2.29 7.51
C MET A 47 0.35 -3.01 8.86
N VAL A 48 -0.58 -3.93 9.12
CA VAL A 48 -0.64 -4.67 10.41
C VAL A 48 0.64 -5.45 10.68
N ASP A 49 1.22 -6.09 9.67
CA ASP A 49 2.45 -6.83 9.89
C ASP A 49 3.69 -5.95 9.94
N LEU A 50 3.76 -4.86 9.17
CA LEU A 50 4.87 -3.92 9.23
C LEU A 50 5.00 -3.28 10.62
N ILE A 51 3.90 -2.74 11.17
CA ILE A 51 3.95 -1.97 12.42
C ILE A 51 4.39 -2.81 13.63
N LYS A 52 4.10 -4.12 13.65
CA LYS A 52 4.56 -5.05 14.70
C LYS A 52 6.09 -5.17 14.76
N ARG A 53 6.82 -4.75 13.71
CA ARG A 53 8.28 -4.81 13.59
C ARG A 53 8.93 -3.42 13.68
N VAL A 54 8.18 -2.40 14.06
CA VAL A 54 8.69 -1.05 14.33
C VAL A 54 8.87 -0.91 15.84
N GLU A 55 10.12 -0.85 16.30
CA GLU A 55 10.48 -0.88 17.73
C GLU A 55 10.53 0.53 18.32
N ARG A 56 9.40 1.24 18.25
CA ARG A 56 9.20 2.54 18.91
C ARG A 56 7.71 2.87 19.08
N PRO A 57 7.35 3.84 19.93
CA PRO A 57 6.01 4.40 19.94
C PRO A 57 5.65 5.03 18.59
N ILE A 58 4.49 4.64 18.07
CA ILE A 58 3.90 5.13 16.81
C ILE A 58 2.42 5.46 17.01
N LEU A 59 1.87 6.22 16.08
CA LEU A 59 0.43 6.34 15.88
C LEU A 59 0.02 5.57 14.62
N THR A 60 -1.22 5.11 14.56
CA THR A 60 -1.79 4.46 13.38
C THR A 60 -3.10 5.10 13.00
N ASP A 61 -3.30 5.34 11.72
CA ASP A 61 -4.59 5.74 11.15
C ASP A 61 -4.68 5.23 9.71
N PHE A 62 -5.83 5.43 9.08
CA PHE A 62 -6.07 5.00 7.72
C PHE A 62 -6.70 6.11 6.88
N ILE A 63 -6.39 6.10 5.60
CA ILE A 63 -7.02 6.96 4.59
C ILE A 63 -7.64 6.08 3.51
N HIS A 64 -8.79 6.47 2.98
CA HIS A 64 -9.42 5.74 1.88
C HIS A 64 -9.56 6.68 0.70
N ILE A 65 -8.80 6.41 -0.36
CA ILE A 65 -8.93 7.07 -1.65
C ILE A 65 -9.42 6.08 -2.69
N SER A 66 -10.14 6.55 -3.70
CA SER A 66 -10.49 5.76 -4.86
C SER A 66 -10.21 6.52 -6.14
N SER A 67 -9.55 5.86 -7.09
CA SER A 67 -9.55 6.28 -8.49
C SER A 67 -10.95 6.07 -9.07
N TYR A 68 -11.46 7.04 -9.84
CA TYR A 68 -12.74 6.89 -10.52
C TYR A 68 -12.70 5.70 -11.50
N ASN A 69 -13.61 4.75 -11.33
CA ASN A 69 -13.72 3.52 -12.13
C ASN A 69 -14.36 3.79 -13.50
N GLY A 70 -13.54 3.65 -14.54
CA GLY A 70 -13.88 3.28 -15.91
C GLY A 70 -12.69 2.46 -16.43
N THR A 71 -12.76 1.85 -17.62
CA THR A 71 -11.64 1.10 -18.23
C THR A 71 -10.37 1.92 -18.48
N GLN A 72 -10.33 3.18 -18.03
CA GLN A 72 -9.19 4.08 -17.96
C GLN A 72 -9.26 4.90 -16.67
N SER A 73 -8.12 5.11 -16.00
CA SER A 73 -8.06 6.05 -14.87
C SER A 73 -8.33 7.46 -15.40
N THR A 74 -9.45 8.07 -15.01
CA THR A 74 -9.80 9.45 -15.43
C THR A 74 -8.94 10.53 -14.75
N GLY A 75 -7.94 10.13 -13.95
CA GLY A 75 -7.08 11.03 -13.17
C GLY A 75 -7.78 11.69 -11.97
N LYS A 76 -9.10 11.52 -11.80
CA LYS A 76 -9.83 12.04 -10.64
C LYS A 76 -9.80 11.04 -9.49
N ILE A 77 -9.20 11.47 -8.39
CA ILE A 77 -9.16 10.72 -7.13
C ILE A 77 -10.20 11.32 -6.20
N MET A 78 -10.99 10.44 -5.59
CA MET A 78 -11.96 10.79 -4.57
C MET A 78 -11.45 10.34 -3.21
N LEU A 79 -11.45 11.26 -2.24
CA LEU A 79 -11.26 10.92 -0.84
C LEU A 79 -12.59 10.39 -0.27
N LYS A 80 -12.61 9.12 0.13
CA LYS A 80 -13.77 8.45 0.73
C LYS A 80 -13.76 8.54 2.25
N ARG A 81 -12.58 8.54 2.87
CA ARG A 81 -12.40 8.67 4.31
C ARG A 81 -11.08 9.38 4.58
N GLU A 82 -11.13 10.40 5.41
CA GLU A 82 -9.94 11.07 5.93
C GLU A 82 -9.36 10.32 7.14
N PHE A 83 -8.18 10.76 7.59
CA PHE A 83 -7.59 10.39 8.86
C PHE A 83 -7.99 11.43 9.93
N GLU A 84 -7.93 11.05 11.20
CA GLU A 84 -8.38 11.86 12.34
C GLU A 84 -7.22 12.53 13.08
N ILE A 85 -6.01 11.96 12.97
CA ILE A 85 -4.84 12.42 13.72
C ILE A 85 -4.24 13.69 13.11
N ASP A 86 -3.94 14.69 13.95
CA ASP A 86 -3.14 15.86 13.55
C ASP A 86 -1.72 15.46 13.13
N ILE A 87 -1.40 15.76 11.88
CA ILE A 87 -0.10 15.49 11.25
C ILE A 87 0.77 16.73 11.06
N LYS A 88 0.32 17.93 11.43
CA LYS A 88 1.14 19.15 11.28
C LYS A 88 2.46 18.99 12.02
N ASN A 89 3.59 19.27 11.38
CA ASN A 89 4.93 19.08 11.94
C ASN A 89 5.18 17.65 12.49
N ARG A 90 4.48 16.64 11.97
CA ARG A 90 4.68 15.22 12.29
C ARG A 90 5.23 14.48 11.09
N THR A 91 6.05 13.47 11.35
CA THR A 91 6.45 12.50 10.32
C THR A 91 5.28 11.57 10.00
N VAL A 92 4.93 11.46 8.72
CA VAL A 92 3.91 10.53 8.23
C VAL A 92 4.57 9.46 7.37
N VAL A 93 4.37 8.19 7.72
CA VAL A 93 4.75 7.02 6.92
C VAL A 93 3.50 6.51 6.24
N ILE A 94 3.36 6.78 4.95
CA ILE A 94 2.29 6.18 4.13
C ILE A 94 2.64 4.71 3.89
N VAL A 95 1.69 3.82 4.15
CA VAL A 95 1.82 2.38 3.89
C VAL A 95 0.80 1.97 2.84
N GLU A 96 1.30 1.48 1.70
CA GLU A 96 0.53 1.09 0.51
C GLU A 96 0.83 -0.37 0.15
N ASP A 97 -0.15 -1.13 -0.36
CA ASP A 97 0.12 -2.48 -0.87
C ASP A 97 0.84 -2.45 -2.22
N ILE A 98 0.41 -1.60 -3.15
CA ILE A 98 0.97 -1.51 -4.49
C ILE A 98 0.95 -0.09 -5.07
N ILE A 99 2.08 0.34 -5.63
CA ILE A 99 2.16 1.57 -6.42
C ILE A 99 2.39 1.22 -7.88
N ASP A 100 1.34 1.40 -8.70
CA ASP A 100 1.35 1.09 -10.14
C ASP A 100 1.58 2.33 -11.01
N THR A 101 0.54 3.07 -11.41
CA THR A 101 0.71 4.29 -12.21
C THR A 101 1.34 5.46 -11.44
N GLY A 102 1.21 5.46 -10.10
CA GLY A 102 1.72 6.50 -9.21
C GLY A 102 0.76 7.66 -8.97
N ILE A 103 -0.34 7.73 -9.71
CA ILE A 103 -1.29 8.86 -9.67
C ILE A 103 -1.92 8.99 -8.27
N SER A 104 -2.37 7.88 -7.68
CA SER A 104 -2.93 7.83 -6.32
C SER A 104 -1.96 8.31 -5.27
N MET A 105 -0.73 7.82 -5.31
CA MET A 105 0.30 8.18 -4.33
C MET A 105 0.72 9.64 -4.48
N LYS A 106 0.89 10.13 -5.71
CA LYS A 106 1.20 11.54 -5.97
C LYS A 106 0.11 12.46 -5.41
N TYR A 107 -1.16 12.16 -5.69
CA TYR A 107 -2.28 12.91 -5.12
C TYR A 107 -2.26 12.92 -3.60
N LEU A 108 -2.03 11.76 -2.97
CA LEU A 108 -2.01 11.66 -1.52
C LEU A 108 -0.88 12.51 -0.92
N ILE A 109 0.34 12.41 -1.45
CA ILE A 109 1.48 13.24 -1.02
C ILE A 109 1.15 14.73 -1.18
N ASP A 110 0.59 15.12 -2.32
CA ASP A 110 0.20 16.52 -2.58
C ASP A 110 -0.91 16.99 -1.62
N HIS A 111 -1.89 16.13 -1.31
CA HIS A 111 -2.99 16.39 -0.36
C HIS A 111 -2.45 16.62 1.06
N LEU A 112 -1.57 15.73 1.55
CA LEU A 112 -0.98 15.86 2.88
C LEU A 112 -0.14 17.14 3.00
N ASN A 113 0.72 17.41 2.01
CA ASN A 113 1.61 18.57 2.05
C ASN A 113 0.85 19.90 1.98
N LYS A 114 -0.16 20.00 1.11
CA LYS A 114 -0.90 21.25 0.89
C LYS A 114 -1.84 21.60 2.04
N ASN A 115 -2.48 20.59 2.64
CA ASN A 115 -3.57 20.82 3.58
C ASN A 115 -3.17 20.66 5.05
N TYR A 116 -2.05 20.00 5.35
CA TYR A 116 -1.71 19.63 6.73
C TYR A 116 -0.27 19.93 7.16
N GLU A 117 0.64 20.26 6.25
CA GLU A 117 2.03 20.63 6.58
C GLU A 117 2.76 19.61 7.49
N PRO A 118 2.86 18.33 7.10
CA PRO A 118 3.65 17.35 7.85
C PRO A 118 5.14 17.74 7.84
N LYS A 119 5.88 17.30 8.86
CA LYS A 119 7.33 17.49 8.92
C LYS A 119 8.04 16.79 7.76
N GLN A 120 7.61 15.56 7.48
CA GLN A 120 8.06 14.78 6.34
C GLN A 120 7.00 13.73 5.98
N VAL A 121 6.95 13.36 4.71
CA VAL A 121 6.18 12.21 4.22
C VAL A 121 7.18 11.15 3.73
N ILE A 122 7.02 9.93 4.24
CA ILE A 122 7.80 8.75 3.90
C ILE A 122 6.86 7.76 3.22
N VAL A 123 7.24 7.24 2.05
CA VAL A 123 6.40 6.29 1.31
C VAL A 123 6.97 4.87 1.44
N CYS A 124 6.16 3.96 1.97
CA CYS A 124 6.46 2.55 2.10
C CYS A 124 5.43 1.73 1.32
N THR A 125 5.88 0.88 0.40
CA THR A 125 4.98 -0.02 -0.34
C THR A 125 5.49 -1.45 -0.38
N LEU A 126 4.58 -2.42 -0.39
CA LEU A 126 4.94 -3.82 -0.60
C LEU A 126 5.39 -4.06 -2.05
N PHE A 127 4.69 -3.50 -3.03
CA PHE A 127 5.01 -3.64 -4.45
C PHE A 127 5.17 -2.31 -5.19
N ASP A 128 6.25 -2.18 -5.95
CA ASP A 128 6.45 -1.09 -6.90
C ASP A 128 6.41 -1.66 -8.33
N LYS A 129 5.31 -1.39 -9.06
CA LYS A 129 5.16 -1.76 -10.47
C LYS A 129 5.66 -0.62 -11.34
N ILE A 130 6.84 -0.81 -11.93
CA ILE A 130 7.47 0.24 -12.74
C ILE A 130 7.01 0.23 -14.20
N HIS A 131 6.36 -0.85 -14.65
CA HIS A 131 5.96 -1.05 -16.06
C HIS A 131 4.99 0.04 -16.55
N ASP A 132 3.95 0.33 -15.77
CA ASP A 132 2.88 1.27 -16.14
C ASP A 132 3.00 2.63 -15.42
N ARG A 133 4.20 2.98 -14.94
CA ARG A 133 4.48 4.24 -14.22
C ARG A 133 4.15 5.44 -15.13
N VAL A 134 3.18 6.26 -14.72
CA VAL A 134 2.76 7.47 -15.45
C VAL A 134 3.32 8.73 -14.80
N VAL A 135 3.43 8.74 -13.48
CA VAL A 135 3.99 9.87 -12.71
C VAL A 135 5.06 9.38 -11.77
N ASP A 136 6.17 10.11 -11.71
CA ASP A 136 7.24 9.82 -10.78
C ASP A 136 6.79 10.09 -9.34
N VAL A 137 7.06 9.11 -8.48
CA VAL A 137 6.80 9.16 -7.06
C VAL A 137 8.07 8.70 -6.36
N LYS A 138 8.55 9.50 -5.41
CA LYS A 138 9.65 9.08 -4.54
C LYS A 138 9.13 8.03 -3.57
N ILE A 139 9.62 6.80 -3.71
CA ILE A 139 9.31 5.69 -2.80
C ILE A 139 10.54 5.47 -1.91
N ASP A 140 10.37 5.57 -0.59
CA ASP A 140 11.46 5.43 0.36
C ASP A 140 11.76 3.96 0.68
N TYR A 141 10.72 3.13 0.75
CA TYR A 141 10.82 1.71 1.06
C TYR A 141 9.95 0.89 0.12
N VAL A 142 10.57 -0.10 -0.52
CA VAL A 142 9.91 -1.04 -1.43
C VAL A 142 10.16 -2.46 -0.93
N GLY A 143 9.09 -3.24 -0.79
CA GLY A 143 9.20 -4.67 -0.51
C GLY A 143 9.75 -5.45 -1.69
N LYS A 144 9.08 -5.33 -2.85
CA LYS A 144 9.49 -5.95 -4.11
C LYS A 144 9.20 -5.04 -5.31
N VAL A 145 10.20 -4.81 -6.15
CA VAL A 145 10.01 -4.16 -7.47
C VAL A 145 9.55 -5.21 -8.47
N LEU A 146 8.53 -4.88 -9.26
CA LEU A 146 7.98 -5.74 -10.31
C LEU A 146 8.15 -5.07 -11.68
N LYS A 147 8.77 -5.80 -12.61
CA LYS A 147 9.01 -5.34 -13.98
C LYS A 147 7.91 -5.80 -14.93
N GLU A 148 7.29 -6.92 -14.61
CA GLU A 148 6.23 -7.51 -15.42
C GLU A 148 4.86 -7.00 -14.96
N ASN A 149 3.95 -6.86 -15.93
CA ASN A 149 2.58 -6.45 -15.67
C ASN A 149 1.71 -7.64 -15.25
N TYR A 150 1.98 -8.20 -14.07
CA TYR A 150 1.13 -9.24 -13.49
C TYR A 150 -0.09 -8.61 -12.81
N PHE A 151 -1.23 -9.30 -12.92
CA PHE A 151 -2.40 -9.02 -12.10
C PHE A 151 -2.28 -9.82 -10.79
N LEU A 152 -1.99 -9.11 -9.70
CA LEU A 152 -1.68 -9.71 -8.41
C LEU A 152 -2.91 -9.72 -7.51
N VAL A 153 -3.07 -10.80 -6.77
CA VAL A 153 -4.09 -10.95 -5.73
C VAL A 153 -3.48 -11.60 -4.49
N GLY A 154 -4.17 -11.46 -3.36
CA GLY A 154 -3.71 -12.00 -2.08
C GLY A 154 -2.99 -10.96 -1.23
N TYR A 155 -2.93 -11.25 0.06
CA TYR A 155 -2.31 -10.42 1.09
C TYR A 155 -2.80 -8.95 1.06
N GLY A 156 -4.11 -8.78 0.94
CA GLY A 156 -4.77 -7.48 0.85
C GLY A 156 -5.10 -7.04 -0.58
N LEU A 157 -4.32 -7.47 -1.58
CA LEU A 157 -4.62 -7.28 -3.01
C LEU A 157 -5.84 -8.12 -3.40
N ASP A 158 -6.62 -7.63 -4.36
CA ASP A 158 -7.93 -8.23 -4.66
C ASP A 158 -8.31 -8.23 -6.13
N TYR A 159 -9.27 -9.11 -6.43
CA TYR A 159 -10.16 -8.96 -7.57
C TYR A 159 -11.58 -8.75 -7.06
N ASN A 160 -12.05 -7.50 -7.14
CA ASN A 160 -13.42 -7.13 -6.77
C ASN A 160 -13.79 -7.57 -5.33
N GLU A 161 -12.92 -7.24 -4.38
CA GLU A 161 -12.94 -7.62 -2.95
C GLU A 161 -12.60 -9.09 -2.62
N ILE A 162 -12.42 -9.95 -3.62
CA ILE A 162 -12.06 -11.37 -3.43
C ILE A 162 -10.53 -11.53 -3.30
N GLU A 163 -10.08 -12.56 -2.57
CA GLU A 163 -8.68 -12.92 -2.27
C GLU A 163 -7.92 -12.05 -1.26
N ARG A 164 -8.51 -10.96 -0.73
CA ARG A 164 -7.81 -10.11 0.26
C ARG A 164 -7.22 -10.89 1.45
N ASN A 165 -7.87 -12.00 1.84
CA ASN A 165 -7.52 -12.84 2.97
C ASN A 165 -6.51 -13.95 2.66
N THR A 166 -6.07 -14.12 1.41
CA THR A 166 -5.06 -15.13 1.07
C THR A 166 -3.70 -14.69 1.66
N PRO A 167 -2.97 -15.55 2.40
CA PRO A 167 -1.79 -15.12 3.17
C PRO A 167 -0.52 -14.86 2.34
N TYR A 168 -0.56 -15.15 1.04
CA TYR A 168 0.54 -14.95 0.09
C TYR A 168 0.03 -14.21 -1.14
N VAL A 169 0.96 -13.72 -1.97
CA VAL A 169 0.64 -13.00 -3.20
C VAL A 169 0.97 -13.87 -4.40
N TYR A 170 0.03 -13.97 -5.34
CA TYR A 170 0.20 -14.74 -6.56
C TYR A 170 -0.40 -14.01 -7.77
N VAL A 171 -0.06 -14.47 -8.96
CA VAL A 171 -0.64 -13.97 -10.22
C VAL A 171 -1.97 -14.66 -10.44
N ALA A 172 -3.06 -13.90 -10.58
CA ALA A 172 -4.34 -14.49 -10.94
C ALA A 172 -4.33 -14.93 -12.41
N GLU A 173 -4.84 -16.13 -12.66
CA GLU A 173 -5.01 -16.67 -14.01
C GLU A 173 -6.42 -16.37 -14.52
N LYS A 174 -6.64 -16.59 -15.82
CA LYS A 174 -7.94 -16.32 -16.45
C LYS A 174 -9.04 -17.15 -15.79
N GLU A 175 -8.73 -18.39 -15.47
CA GLU A 175 -9.63 -19.35 -14.82
C GLU A 175 -10.05 -18.87 -13.41
N ASP A 176 -9.15 -18.23 -12.67
CA ASP A 176 -9.47 -17.61 -11.37
C ASP A 176 -10.49 -16.47 -11.57
N ILE A 177 -10.24 -15.58 -12.54
CA ILE A 177 -11.10 -14.44 -12.85
C ILE A 177 -12.50 -14.89 -13.30
N ASP A 178 -12.57 -15.88 -14.20
CA ASP A 178 -13.83 -16.43 -14.69
C ASP A 178 -14.66 -17.01 -13.53
N LYS A 179 -14.01 -17.76 -12.63
CA LYS A 179 -14.65 -18.30 -11.42
C LYS A 179 -15.16 -17.19 -10.48
N TRP A 180 -14.35 -16.18 -10.19
CA TRP A 180 -14.77 -15.09 -9.30
C TRP A 180 -15.93 -14.28 -9.89
N ASN A 181 -15.95 -14.06 -11.21
CA ASN A 181 -17.07 -13.41 -11.88
C ASN A 181 -18.38 -14.19 -11.72
N GLU A 182 -18.34 -15.52 -11.66
CA GLU A 182 -19.51 -16.34 -11.34
C GLU A 182 -19.94 -16.22 -9.88
N GLU A 183 -18.99 -16.12 -8.95
CA GLU A 183 -19.27 -15.93 -7.52
C GLU A 183 -19.90 -14.56 -7.23
N ILE A 184 -19.40 -13.49 -7.85
CA ILE A 184 -19.90 -12.12 -7.67
C ILE A 184 -21.35 -11.95 -8.16
N ARG A 185 -21.77 -12.76 -9.14
CA ARG A 185 -23.13 -12.69 -9.71
C ARG A 185 -24.20 -13.37 -8.85
N LYS A 186 -23.80 -14.14 -7.83
CA LYS A 186 -24.72 -14.83 -6.91
C LYS A 186 -25.15 -13.91 -5.78
#